data_AF-A0A6B3CQE4-F1
#
_entry.id   AF-A0A6B3CQE4-F1
#
_cell.length_a   1.000
_cell.length_b   1.000
_cell.length_c   1.000
_cell.angle_alpha   90.00
_cell.angle_beta   90.00
_cell.angle_gamma   90.00
#
_symmetry.space_group_name_H-M   'P 1'
#
loop_
_entity.id
_entity.type
_entity.pdbx_description
1 polymer ?
#
loop_
_entity_poly.entity_id
_entity_poly.type
_entity_poly.pdbx_seq_one_letter_code
_entity_poly.pdbx_strand_id
1 'polypeptide(L)' 'SRWREWTARRRALIVLDNARDAAQVAPLLPGSPACRVLVTTRNRLTGLDGASSLSLDTLSQQEAASYFARVV' A
#
# COMPACT_ATOMS: atom_id res chain seq x y z
N SER A 1 -7.52 8.57 -19.12
CA SER A 1 -8.57 7.93 -18.29
C SER A 1 -8.96 8.87 -17.17
N ARG A 2 -10.22 8.84 -16.72
CA ARG A 2 -10.78 9.71 -15.66
C ARG A 2 -9.98 9.69 -14.36
N TRP A 3 -9.37 8.54 -14.03
CA TRP A 3 -8.49 8.38 -12.88
C TRP A 3 -7.26 9.30 -12.92
N ARG A 4 -6.48 9.28 -14.02
CA ARG A 4 -5.29 10.12 -14.15
C ARG A 4 -5.61 11.61 -14.06
N GLU A 5 -6.71 12.04 -14.69
CA GLU A 5 -7.17 13.42 -14.60
C GLU A 5 -7.59 13.82 -13.17
N TRP A 6 -8.27 12.91 -12.46
CA TRP A 6 -8.63 13.13 -11.06
C TRP A 6 -7.40 13.33 -10.18
N THR A 7 -6.38 12.46 -10.31
CA THR A 7 -5.12 12.51 -9.55
C THR A 7 -4.23 13.69 -9.94
N ALA A 8 -4.32 14.18 -11.18
CA ALA A 8 -3.52 15.31 -11.65
C ALA A 8 -3.90 16.63 -10.94
N ARG A 9 -5.14 16.75 -10.46
CA ARG A 9 -5.68 17.99 -9.85
C ARG A 9 -5.85 17.90 -8.34
N ARG A 10 -5.33 16.86 -7.70
CA ARG A 10 -5.58 16.58 -6.28
C ARG A 10 -4.30 16.23 -5.53
N ARG A 11 -4.33 16.54 -4.23
CA ARG A 11 -3.39 16.04 -3.23
C ARG A 11 -4.09 14.92 -2.48
N ALA A 12 -3.62 13.68 -2.64
CA ALA A 12 -4.28 12.52 -2.07
C ALA A 12 -3.28 11.46 -1.64
N LEU A 13 -3.62 10.73 -0.57
CA LEU A 13 -3.05 9.43 -0.25
C LEU A 13 -3.99 8.36 -0.80
N ILE A 14 -3.48 7.48 -1.65
CA ILE A 14 -4.22 6.39 -2.26
C ILE A 14 -3.77 5.10 -1.59
N VAL A 15 -4.71 4.32 -1.06
CA VAL A 15 -4.43 3.03 -0.43
C VAL A 15 -4.90 1.92 -1.35
N LEU A 16 -3.97 1.06 -1.76
CA LEU A 16 -4.25 -0.14 -2.54
C LEU A 16 -4.05 -1.34 -1.63
N ASP A 17 -5.17 -1.88 -1.16
CA ASP A 17 -5.14 -2.98 -0.20
C ASP A 17 -5.03 -4.34 -0.90
N ASN A 18 -4.23 -5.23 -0.31
CA ASN A 18 -4.08 -6.63 -0.71
C ASN A 18 -3.74 -6.82 -2.20
N ALA A 19 -2.79 -6.04 -2.70
CA ALA A 19 -2.34 -6.16 -4.09
C ALA A 19 -1.69 -7.51 -4.34
N ARG A 20 -2.11 -8.20 -5.41
CA ARG A 20 -1.56 -9.50 -5.78
C ARG A 20 -0.18 -9.37 -6.43
N ASP A 21 -0.03 -8.42 -7.34
CA ASP A 21 1.18 -8.22 -8.15
C ASP A 21 1.31 -6.77 -8.62
N ALA A 22 2.47 -6.44 -9.20
CA ALA A 22 2.76 -5.09 -9.68
C ALA A 22 1.91 -4.68 -10.89
N ALA A 23 1.42 -5.64 -11.69
CA ALA A 23 0.60 -5.36 -12.86
C ALA A 23 -0.78 -4.82 -12.46
N GLN A 24 -1.31 -5.22 -11.29
CA GLN A 24 -2.50 -4.62 -10.71
C GLN A 24 -2.27 -3.17 -10.24
N VAL A 25 -1.08 -2.86 -9.73
CA VAL A 25 -0.73 -1.57 -9.13
C VAL A 25 -0.36 -0.52 -10.18
N ALA A 26 0.50 -0.88 -11.13
CA ALA A 26 1.08 0.02 -12.12
C ALA A 26 0.05 0.94 -12.83
N PRO A 27 -1.10 0.46 -13.36
CA PRO A 27 -2.06 1.32 -14.04
C PRO A 27 -2.79 2.31 -13.10
N LEU A 28 -2.74 2.08 -11.79
CA LEU A 28 -3.35 2.92 -10.76
C LEU A 28 -2.39 3.98 -10.22
N LEU A 29 -1.09 3.92 -10.55
CA LEU A 29 -0.13 4.90 -10.09
C LEU A 29 -0.42 6.30 -10.68
N PRO A 30 -0.48 7.35 -9.83
CA PRO A 30 -0.67 8.71 -10.29
C PRO A 30 0.62 9.22 -10.93
N GLY A 31 0.48 9.99 -12.03
CA GLY A 31 1.63 10.70 -12.63
C GLY A 31 1.98 12.02 -11.91
N SER A 32 1.22 12.41 -10.89
CA SER A 32 1.41 13.66 -10.16
C SER A 32 2.21 13.45 -8.88
N PRO A 33 3.28 14.23 -8.61
CA PRO A 33 4.04 14.15 -7.37
C PRO A 33 3.25 14.64 -6.15
N ALA A 34 2.08 15.24 -6.35
CA ALA A 34 1.19 15.70 -5.28
C ALA A 34 0.37 14.56 -4.66
N CYS A 35 0.35 13.38 -5.30
CA CYS A 35 -0.25 12.16 -4.77
C CYS A 35 0.82 11.21 -4.19
N ARG A 36 0.40 10.38 -3.25
CA ARG A 36 1.19 9.28 -2.67
C ARG A 36 0.37 8.00 -2.70
N VAL A 37 1.04 6.86 -2.86
CA VAL A 37 0.40 5.55 -2.90
C VAL A 37 0.99 4.69 -1.78
N LEU A 38 0.12 4.13 -0.95
CA LEU A 38 0.45 3.07 0.01
C LEU A 38 -0.16 1.78 -0.50
N VAL A 39 0.66 0.74 -0.62
CA VAL A 39 0.22 -0.58 -1.07
C VAL A 39 0.43 -1.57 0.06
N THR A 40 -0.59 -2.35 0.40
CA THR A 40 -0.43 -3.54 1.23
C THR A 40 -0.42 -4.76 0.32
N THR A 41 0.39 -5.75 0.67
CA THR A 41 0.55 -6.97 -0.12
C THR A 41 1.14 -8.08 0.74
N ARG A 42 0.93 -9.33 0.32
CA ARG A 42 1.61 -10.51 0.88
C ARG A 42 2.76 -10.99 0.00
N ASN A 43 2.93 -10.38 -1.18
CA ASN A 43 3.89 -10.77 -2.19
C ASN A 43 4.96 -9.68 -2.37
N ARG A 44 6.12 -10.05 -2.90
CA ARG A 44 7.12 -9.06 -3.32
C ARG A 44 6.71 -8.47 -4.66
N LEU A 45 6.40 -7.17 -4.71
CA LEU A 45 5.99 -6.47 -5.93
C LEU A 45 7.21 -5.99 -6.72
N THR A 46 7.82 -6.89 -7.48
CA THR A 46 8.94 -6.54 -8.39
C THR A 46 8.44 -5.67 -9.55
N GLY A 47 9.26 -4.72 -10.02
CA GLY A 47 8.93 -3.87 -11.16
C GLY A 47 8.11 -2.61 -10.83
N LEU A 48 8.00 -2.23 -9.56
CA LEU A 48 7.52 -0.91 -9.15
C LEU A 48 8.72 0.01 -8.86
N ASP A 49 9.20 0.70 -9.90
CA ASP A 49 10.35 1.59 -9.77
C ASP A 49 10.08 2.73 -8.78
N GLY A 50 11.06 3.01 -7.92
CA GLY A 50 10.96 4.06 -6.90
C GLY A 50 10.06 3.72 -5.70
N ALA A 51 9.53 2.49 -5.62
CA ALA A 51 8.78 2.04 -4.45
C ALA A 51 9.71 1.67 -3.28
N SER A 52 9.43 2.21 -2.10
CA SER A 52 10.04 1.76 -0.85
C SER A 52 9.19 0.66 -0.24
N SER A 53 9.81 -0.49 0.05
CA SER A 53 9.13 -1.60 0.73
C SER A 53 9.38 -1.55 2.24
N LEU A 54 8.32 -1.72 3.02
CA LEU A 54 8.40 -1.93 4.46
C LEU A 54 7.91 -3.35 4.77
N SER A 55 8.82 -4.22 5.19
CA SER A 55 8.44 -5.53 5.74
C SER A 55 7.91 -5.33 7.15
N LEU A 56 6.75 -5.89 7.45
CA LEU A 56 6.20 -5.89 8.80
C LEU A 56 6.59 -7.18 9.50
N ASP A 57 7.13 -7.05 10.72
CA ASP A 57 7.40 -8.19 11.58
C ASP A 57 6.11 -8.69 12.26
N THR A 58 6.20 -9.90 12.82
CA THR A 58 5.15 -10.42 13.69
C THR A 58 5.15 -9.69 15.03
N LEU A 59 3.98 -9.60 15.68
CA LEU A 59 3.89 -9.16 17.06
C LEU A 59 4.82 -10.00 17.97
N SER A 60 5.45 -9.36 18.96
CA SER A 60 6.11 -10.09 20.04
C SER A 60 5.11 -10.96 20.80
N GLN A 61 5.58 -11.96 21.54
CA GLN A 61 4.71 -12.82 22.34
C GLN A 61 3.85 -12.02 23.33
N GLN A 62 4.42 -10.98 23.95
CA GLN A 62 3.75 -10.11 24.89
C GLN A 62 2.67 -9.27 24.20
N GLU A 63 2.96 -8.70 23.03
CA GLU A 63 1.98 -7.93 22.25
C GLU A 63 0.85 -8.82 21.74
N ALA A 64 1.17 -10.03 21.26
CA ALA A 64 0.19 -11.00 20.80
C ALA A 64 -0.76 -11.44 21.91
N ALA A 65 -0.22 -11.78 23.10
CA ALA A 65 -1.03 -12.13 24.27
C ALA A 65 -1.91 -10.96 24.72
N SER A 66 -1.36 -9.74 24.75
CA SER A 66 -2.10 -8.53 25.11
C SER A 66 -3.21 -8.22 24.12
N TYR A 67 -2.98 -8.44 22.83
CA TYR A 67 -3.98 -8.26 21.79
C TYR A 67 -5.10 -9.31 21.90
N PHE A 68 -4.75 -10.59 22.09
CA PHE A 68 -5.71 -11.68 22.24
C PHE A 68 -6.68 -11.43 23.41
N ALA A 69 -6.16 -11.04 24.57
CA ALA A 69 -6.96 -10.72 25.75
C ALA A 69 -7.87 -9.49 25.60
N ARG A 70 -7.68 -8.65 24.57
CA ARG A 70 -8.53 -7.49 24.27
C ARG A 70 -9.63 -7.78 23.24
N VAL A 71 -9.43 -8.79 22.38
CA VAL A 71 -10.33 -9.11 21.27
C VAL A 71 -11.34 -10.19 21.65
N VAL A 72 -10.97 -11.07 22.59
CA VAL A 72 -11.87 -12.03 23.23
C VAL A 72 -12.54 -11.37 24.43
#